data_AF-A0AA85JPA5-F1
#
_entry.id   AF-A0AA85JPA5-F1
#
_cell.length_a   1.000
_cell.length_b   1.000
_cell.length_c   1.000
_cell.angle_alpha   90.00
_cell.angle_beta   90.00
_cell.angle_gamma   90.00
#
_symmetry.space_group_name_H-M   'P 1'
#
loop_
_entity.id
_entity.type
_entity.pdbx_description
1 polymer ?
#
loop_
_entity_poly.entity_id
_entity_poly.type
_entity_poly.pdbx_seq_one_letter_code
_entity_poly.pdbx_strand_id
1 'polypeptide(L)'
;MALKREFVHFYQTDPRANEILDAMKAERHLQKHPDELFFPTLTHDPSLGAPAACNEIHETNHSDRRKRFVARYVTWSHEGCKSSRVRRSVCIIGAGNLPYIPSQPEFFANKFDDDFEPIAYDCTEYYVMEKVIQEMKSNRLDANFDVTVYSDLHCSRNHT
;
A
#
# COMPACT_ATOMS: atom_id res chain seq x y z
N MET A 1 -3.33 3.38 -1.17
CA MET A 1 -3.78 3.77 0.18
C MET A 1 -5.12 3.13 0.44
N ALA A 2 -5.42 2.76 1.68
CA ALA A 2 -6.75 2.33 2.11
C ALA A 2 -7.16 3.21 3.29
N LEU A 3 -8.34 3.81 3.22
CA LEU A 3 -8.85 4.74 4.24
C LEU A 3 -10.18 4.23 4.78
N LYS A 4 -10.37 4.34 6.10
CA LYS A 4 -11.69 4.12 6.70
C LYS A 4 -12.66 5.23 6.29
N ARG A 5 -13.96 4.94 6.30
CA ARG A 5 -15.01 5.88 5.88
C ARG A 5 -15.04 7.14 6.74
N GLU A 6 -14.80 7.02 8.03
CA GLU A 6 -14.70 8.12 8.98
C GLU A 6 -13.49 9.03 8.70
N PHE A 7 -12.37 8.49 8.24
CA PHE A 7 -11.23 9.30 7.79
C PHE A 7 -11.60 10.09 6.54
N VAL A 8 -12.37 9.47 5.63
CA VAL A 8 -12.87 10.16 4.42
C VAL A 8 -13.76 11.34 4.81
N HIS A 9 -14.68 11.14 5.74
CA HIS A 9 -15.50 12.23 6.27
C HIS A 9 -14.64 13.32 6.94
N PHE A 10 -13.65 12.92 7.74
CA PHE A 10 -12.74 13.85 8.43
C PHE A 10 -12.04 14.79 7.44
N TYR A 11 -11.32 14.28 6.44
CA TYR A 11 -10.54 15.17 5.57
C TYR A 11 -11.43 16.07 4.69
N GLN A 12 -12.70 15.69 4.48
CA GLN A 12 -13.67 16.48 3.71
C GLN A 12 -14.31 17.60 4.54
N THR A 13 -14.37 17.47 5.86
CA THR A 13 -15.20 18.35 6.72
C THR A 13 -14.41 19.07 7.81
N ASP A 14 -13.27 18.55 8.26
CA ASP A 14 -12.46 19.17 9.31
C ASP A 14 -11.76 20.43 8.78
N PRO A 15 -11.94 21.60 9.42
CA PRO A 15 -11.29 22.83 8.98
C PRO A 15 -9.77 22.76 8.91
N ARG A 16 -9.12 22.01 9.81
CA ARG A 16 -7.65 21.88 9.87
C ARG A 16 -7.13 21.04 8.70
N ALA A 17 -7.85 19.97 8.34
CA ALA A 17 -7.52 19.17 7.17
C ALA A 17 -7.66 19.99 5.87
N ASN A 18 -8.70 20.82 5.79
CA ASN A 18 -8.91 21.73 4.66
C ASN A 18 -7.85 22.83 4.57
N GLU A 19 -7.41 23.38 5.70
CA GLU A 19 -6.31 24.36 5.75
C GLU A 19 -4.99 23.78 5.20
N ILE A 20 -4.66 22.54 5.59
CA ILE A 20 -3.50 21.81 5.03
C ILE A 20 -3.64 21.62 3.52
N LEU A 21 -4.83 21.22 3.06
CA LEU A 21 -5.10 21.04 1.64
C LEU A 21 -4.92 22.36 0.86
N ASP A 22 -5.41 23.46 1.40
CA ASP A 22 -5.31 24.78 0.77
C ASP A 22 -3.87 25.31 0.77
N ALA A 23 -3.09 25.06 1.81
CA ALA A 23 -1.66 25.33 1.83
C ALA A 23 -0.93 24.56 0.69
N MET A 24 -1.24 23.26 0.52
CA MET A 24 -0.66 22.46 -0.58
C MET A 24 -1.06 22.99 -1.97
N LYS A 25 -2.30 23.49 -2.13
CA LYS A 25 -2.75 24.12 -3.38
C LYS A 25 -2.02 25.43 -3.65
N ALA A 26 -1.80 26.27 -2.64
CA ALA A 26 -1.07 27.53 -2.78
C ALA A 26 0.39 27.30 -3.23
N GLU A 27 0.99 26.21 -2.77
CA GLU A 27 2.34 25.79 -3.13
C GLU A 27 2.45 24.97 -4.43
N ARG A 28 1.38 24.85 -5.22
CA ARG A 28 1.38 24.05 -6.47
C ARG A 28 2.51 24.45 -7.44
N HIS A 29 2.95 25.70 -7.40
CA HIS A 29 4.07 26.21 -8.20
C HIS A 29 5.43 25.56 -7.87
N LEU A 30 5.58 24.94 -6.69
CA LEU A 30 6.81 24.28 -6.24
C LEU A 30 6.99 22.85 -6.80
N GLN A 31 6.11 22.38 -7.69
CA GLN A 31 6.19 21.05 -8.33
C GLN A 31 6.32 19.87 -7.34
N LYS A 32 5.72 20.00 -6.16
CA LYS A 32 5.58 18.91 -5.19
C LYS A 32 4.60 17.84 -5.72
N HIS A 33 4.52 16.70 -5.04
CA HIS A 33 3.56 15.62 -5.31
C HIS A 33 2.50 15.59 -4.20
N PRO A 34 1.37 16.35 -4.30
CA PRO A 34 0.39 16.44 -3.23
C PRO A 34 -0.26 15.09 -2.88
N ASP A 35 -0.38 14.20 -3.85
CA ASP A 35 -0.88 12.84 -3.68
C ASP A 35 0.04 11.97 -2.81
N GLU A 36 1.34 12.27 -2.79
CA GLU A 36 2.34 11.61 -1.93
C GLU A 36 2.54 12.32 -0.58
N LEU A 37 1.92 13.49 -0.37
CA LEU A 37 2.10 14.30 0.83
C LEU A 37 0.83 14.39 1.69
N PHE A 38 -0.32 14.71 1.09
CA PHE A 38 -1.53 15.10 1.81
C PHE A 38 -2.00 14.05 2.80
N PHE A 39 -2.31 12.84 2.31
CA PHE A 39 -2.84 11.80 3.18
C PHE A 39 -1.81 11.28 4.20
N PRO A 40 -0.53 11.06 3.86
CA PRO A 40 0.49 10.75 4.86
C PRO A 40 0.59 11.80 5.96
N THR A 41 0.53 13.10 5.63
CA THR A 41 0.51 14.19 6.62
C THR A 41 -0.70 14.06 7.55
N LEU A 42 -1.90 13.92 7.00
CA LEU A 42 -3.11 13.77 7.84
C LEU A 42 -3.10 12.50 8.70
N THR A 43 -2.46 11.43 8.22
CA THR A 43 -2.44 10.12 8.90
C THR A 43 -1.40 10.05 10.04
N HIS A 44 -0.35 10.88 10.01
CA HIS A 44 0.77 10.81 10.96
C HIS A 44 0.95 12.09 11.79
N ASP A 45 -0.03 13.00 11.78
CA ASP A 45 -0.06 14.16 12.67
C ASP A 45 -1.05 13.92 13.82
N PRO A 46 -0.56 13.55 15.02
CA PRO A 46 -1.43 13.28 16.17
C PRO A 46 -2.23 14.51 16.61
N SER A 47 -1.80 15.73 16.28
CA SER A 47 -2.51 16.97 16.64
C SER A 47 -3.84 17.12 15.89
N LEU A 48 -3.97 16.47 14.73
CA LEU A 48 -5.20 16.44 13.97
C LEU A 48 -6.23 15.47 14.57
N GLY A 49 -5.76 14.42 15.26
CA GLY A 49 -6.62 13.40 15.85
C GLY A 49 -7.50 12.71 14.83
N ALA A 50 -6.98 12.50 13.61
CA ALA A 50 -7.76 11.96 12.51
C ALA A 50 -8.27 10.54 12.85
N PRO A 51 -9.52 10.18 12.49
CA PRO A 51 -10.08 8.88 12.82
C PRO A 51 -9.31 7.74 12.15
N ALA A 52 -8.92 6.70 12.91
CA ALA A 52 -8.10 5.61 12.41
C ALA A 52 -6.80 6.07 11.73
N ALA A 53 -6.22 7.15 12.24
CA ALA A 53 -4.87 7.60 11.90
C ALA A 53 -3.83 7.00 12.84
N CYS A 54 -2.56 7.05 12.42
CA CYS A 54 -1.43 6.63 13.22
C CYS A 54 -1.04 7.76 14.20
N ASN A 55 -1.80 7.87 15.28
CA ASN A 55 -1.63 8.94 16.28
C ASN A 55 -0.47 8.67 17.26
N GLU A 56 0.11 7.46 17.24
CA GLU A 56 1.28 7.11 18.03
C GLU A 56 2.55 7.28 17.18
N ILE A 57 3.57 7.92 17.77
CA ILE A 57 4.88 8.03 17.14
C ILE A 57 5.68 6.78 17.47
N HIS A 58 6.04 6.01 16.46
CA HIS A 58 6.86 4.81 16.61
C HIS A 58 8.27 5.06 16.07
N GLU A 59 9.28 4.96 16.94
CA GLU A 59 10.68 4.91 16.51
C GLU A 59 10.94 3.57 15.82
N THR A 60 11.32 3.62 14.53
CA THR A 60 11.54 2.41 13.73
C THR A 60 12.85 2.51 12.96
N ASN A 61 13.45 1.36 12.67
CA ASN A 61 14.61 1.25 11.78
C ASN A 61 14.21 0.57 10.47
N HIS A 62 15.15 0.33 9.55
CA HIS A 62 14.86 -0.30 8.25
C HIS A 62 14.38 -1.77 8.34
N SER A 63 14.67 -2.48 9.43
CA SER A 63 14.28 -3.89 9.61
C SER A 63 12.95 -4.08 10.35
N ASP A 64 12.34 -3.02 10.91
CA ASP A 64 11.06 -3.13 11.59
C ASP A 64 9.94 -3.45 10.60
N ARG A 65 9.43 -4.68 10.65
CA ARG A 65 8.34 -5.15 9.78
C ARG A 65 7.00 -4.50 10.09
N ARG A 66 6.81 -3.93 11.29
CA ARG A 66 5.54 -3.37 11.75
C ARG A 66 5.23 -1.99 11.13
N LYS A 67 6.20 -1.37 10.45
CA LYS A 67 6.01 -0.12 9.68
C LYS A 67 5.61 -0.36 8.22
N ARG A 68 5.46 -1.62 7.80
CA ARG A 68 5.27 -1.99 6.39
C ARG A 68 3.97 -1.38 5.84
N PHE A 69 4.08 -0.78 4.66
CA PHE A 69 2.94 -0.27 3.91
C PHE A 69 2.31 -1.38 3.05
N VAL A 70 1.26 -2.02 3.57
CA VAL A 70 0.63 -3.20 2.94
C VAL A 70 -0.30 -2.89 1.76
N ALA A 71 -0.52 -1.62 1.42
CA ALA A 71 -1.49 -1.31 0.37
C ALA A 71 -0.98 -1.62 -1.04
N ARG A 72 0.33 -1.62 -1.29
CA ARG A 72 0.87 -1.79 -2.65
C ARG A 72 2.32 -2.29 -2.66
N TYR A 73 2.55 -3.43 -3.32
CA TYR A 73 3.86 -3.95 -3.67
C TYR A 73 4.38 -3.20 -4.91
N VAL A 74 5.54 -2.57 -4.77
CA VAL A 74 6.25 -1.87 -5.86
C VAL A 74 7.73 -2.17 -5.71
N THR A 75 8.40 -2.48 -6.82
CA THR A 75 9.86 -2.53 -6.85
C THR A 75 10.38 -1.33 -7.63
N TRP A 76 11.29 -0.58 -7.02
CA TRP A 76 11.97 0.54 -7.64
C TRP A 76 13.22 0.07 -8.37
N SER A 77 13.61 0.78 -9.43
CA SER A 77 14.72 0.36 -10.30
C SER A 77 16.06 0.23 -9.56
N HIS A 78 16.27 0.98 -8.48
CA HIS A 78 17.48 0.92 -7.67
C HIS A 78 17.55 -0.31 -6.75
N GLU A 79 16.44 -1.01 -6.55
CA GLU A 79 16.37 -2.26 -5.78
C GLU A 79 16.68 -3.49 -6.65
N GLY A 80 16.74 -3.29 -7.98
CA GLY A 80 16.95 -4.35 -8.98
C GLY A 80 15.64 -4.97 -9.46
N CYS A 81 15.41 -4.93 -10.78
CA CYS A 81 14.19 -5.47 -11.39
C CYS A 81 14.37 -6.91 -11.86
N LYS A 82 13.46 -7.80 -11.43
CA LYS A 82 13.45 -9.21 -11.86
C LYS A 82 13.09 -9.39 -13.34
N SER A 83 12.23 -8.52 -13.87
CA SER A 83 11.77 -8.56 -15.26
C SER A 83 12.68 -7.81 -16.25
N SER A 84 13.78 -7.19 -15.78
CA SER A 84 14.64 -6.27 -16.55
C SER A 84 13.97 -5.00 -17.14
N ARG A 85 12.64 -4.86 -17.05
CA ARG A 85 11.89 -3.73 -17.62
C ARG A 85 11.59 -2.69 -16.55
N VAL A 86 11.97 -1.44 -16.84
CA VAL A 86 11.72 -0.27 -15.97
C VAL A 86 10.97 0.80 -16.76
N ARG A 87 10.02 1.47 -16.11
CA ARG A 87 9.40 2.69 -16.65
C ARG A 87 9.27 3.71 -15.53
N ARG A 88 9.78 4.93 -15.70
CA ARG A 88 9.75 5.99 -14.67
C ARG A 88 10.24 5.48 -13.30
N SER A 89 11.40 4.82 -13.29
CA SER A 89 12.04 4.26 -12.07
C SER A 89 11.26 3.16 -11.34
N VAL A 90 10.16 2.65 -11.89
CA VAL A 90 9.39 1.53 -11.33
C VAL A 90 9.56 0.31 -12.23
N CYS A 91 9.86 -0.85 -11.64
CA CYS A 91 9.94 -2.11 -12.35
C CYS A 91 8.56 -2.53 -12.87
N ILE A 92 8.50 -3.05 -14.10
CA ILE A 92 7.30 -3.75 -14.59
C ILE A 92 7.33 -5.17 -14.05
N ILE A 93 6.23 -5.70 -13.56
CA ILE A 93 6.12 -7.08 -13.11
C ILE A 93 6.07 -7.98 -14.36
N GLY A 94 7.01 -8.93 -14.44
CA GLY A 94 7.11 -9.91 -15.52
C GLY A 94 7.12 -11.35 -15.00
N ALA A 95 7.34 -12.33 -15.88
CA ALA A 95 7.36 -13.75 -15.55
C ALA A 95 8.39 -14.07 -14.45
N GLY A 96 9.53 -13.38 -14.45
CA GLY A 96 10.57 -13.52 -13.41
C GLY A 96 10.13 -13.11 -11.99
N ASN A 97 9.02 -12.37 -11.86
CA ASN A 97 8.45 -11.98 -10.57
C ASN A 97 7.50 -13.04 -10.00
N LEU A 98 6.94 -13.93 -10.83
CA LEU A 98 5.88 -14.88 -10.43
C LEU A 98 6.22 -15.72 -9.19
N PRO A 99 7.44 -16.24 -9.00
CA PRO A 99 7.78 -17.01 -7.79
C PRO A 99 7.67 -16.22 -6.48
N TYR A 100 7.66 -14.88 -6.56
CA TYR A 100 7.66 -14.00 -5.39
C TYR A 100 6.28 -13.45 -5.06
N ILE A 101 5.37 -13.38 -6.04
CA ILE A 101 4.02 -12.84 -5.87
C ILE A 101 3.28 -13.49 -4.68
N PRO A 102 3.27 -14.83 -4.50
CA PRO A 102 2.58 -15.47 -3.37
C PRO A 102 3.11 -15.10 -1.98
N SER A 103 4.33 -14.59 -1.89
CA SER A 103 4.98 -14.22 -0.62
C SER A 103 4.85 -12.74 -0.25
N GLN A 104 4.26 -11.92 -1.14
CA GLN A 104 4.06 -10.50 -0.88
C GLN A 104 2.86 -10.31 0.06
N PRO A 105 3.00 -9.59 1.18
CA PRO A 105 1.89 -9.28 2.08
C PRO A 105 1.04 -8.10 1.60
N GLU A 106 1.43 -7.41 0.53
CA GLU A 106 0.66 -6.28 0.04
C GLU A 106 -0.60 -6.70 -0.71
N PHE A 107 -1.68 -5.93 -0.58
CA PHE A 107 -2.97 -6.25 -1.20
C PHE A 107 -2.99 -6.10 -2.72
N PHE A 108 -2.18 -5.20 -3.26
CA PHE A 108 -2.10 -4.88 -4.68
C PHE A 108 -0.64 -4.87 -5.12
N ALA A 109 -0.39 -5.17 -6.39
CA ALA A 109 0.94 -5.10 -6.97
C ALA A 109 0.99 -4.08 -8.11
N ASN A 110 2.12 -3.40 -8.27
CA ASN A 110 2.32 -2.37 -9.29
C ASN A 110 3.77 -2.37 -9.83
N LYS A 111 4.01 -2.32 -11.14
CA LYS A 111 3.03 -2.19 -12.25
C LYS A 111 3.05 -3.40 -13.17
N PHE A 112 1.91 -3.73 -13.74
CA PHE A 112 1.81 -4.58 -14.93
C PHE A 112 1.73 -3.68 -16.17
N ASP A 113 2.10 -4.23 -17.33
CA ASP A 113 2.05 -3.54 -18.62
C ASP A 113 1.60 -4.59 -19.65
N ASP A 114 0.52 -4.32 -20.36
CA ASP A 114 -0.12 -5.26 -21.30
C ASP A 114 0.78 -5.59 -22.49
N ASP A 115 1.67 -4.67 -22.87
CA ASP A 115 2.65 -4.85 -23.93
C ASP A 115 3.93 -5.58 -23.46
N PHE A 116 4.03 -5.96 -22.18
CA PHE A 116 5.23 -6.59 -21.62
C PHE A 116 4.89 -7.76 -20.71
N GLU A 117 5.13 -8.98 -21.22
CA GLU A 117 4.93 -10.24 -20.51
C GLU A 117 3.54 -10.35 -19.83
N PRO A 118 2.42 -10.24 -20.57
CA PRO A 118 1.07 -10.30 -20.00
C PRO A 118 0.78 -11.59 -19.22
N ILE A 119 1.52 -12.68 -19.50
CA ILE A 119 1.50 -13.92 -18.72
C ILE A 119 1.75 -13.70 -17.22
N ALA A 120 2.51 -12.66 -16.84
CA ALA A 120 2.74 -12.31 -15.45
C ALA A 120 1.45 -11.86 -14.75
N TYR A 121 0.60 -11.11 -15.47
CA TYR A 121 -0.71 -10.70 -15.00
C TYR A 121 -1.64 -11.92 -14.92
N ASP A 122 -1.72 -12.72 -15.99
CA ASP A 122 -2.60 -13.88 -16.07
C ASP A 122 -2.31 -14.92 -14.98
N CYS A 123 -1.03 -15.24 -14.75
CA CYS A 123 -0.64 -16.17 -13.69
C CYS A 123 -0.90 -15.60 -12.28
N THR A 124 -0.77 -14.29 -12.10
CA THR A 124 -1.09 -13.64 -10.81
C THR A 124 -2.60 -13.70 -10.55
N GLU A 125 -3.42 -13.41 -11.57
CA GLU A 125 -4.89 -13.52 -11.49
C GLU A 125 -5.30 -14.96 -11.20
N TYR A 126 -4.77 -15.93 -11.95
CA TYR A 126 -5.03 -17.35 -11.74
C TYR A 126 -4.70 -17.79 -10.31
N TYR A 127 -3.53 -17.40 -9.79
CA TYR A 127 -3.14 -17.70 -8.41
C TYR A 127 -4.14 -17.17 -7.38
N VAL A 128 -4.55 -15.90 -7.50
CA VAL A 128 -5.52 -15.29 -6.57
C VAL A 128 -6.87 -16.00 -6.67
N MET A 129 -7.35 -16.29 -7.89
CA MET A 129 -8.61 -16.99 -8.10
C MET A 129 -8.60 -18.41 -7.54
N GLU A 130 -7.53 -19.17 -7.80
CA GLU A 130 -7.37 -20.52 -7.25
C GLU A 130 -7.39 -20.49 -5.73
N LYS A 131 -6.63 -19.58 -5.11
CA LYS A 131 -6.61 -19.39 -3.66
C LYS A 131 -8.01 -19.12 -3.10
N VAL A 132 -8.73 -18.14 -3.65
CA VAL A 132 -10.10 -17.80 -3.21
C VAL A 132 -11.04 -19.00 -3.34
N ILE A 133 -11.00 -19.73 -4.46
CA ILE A 133 -11.85 -20.89 -4.68
C ILE A 133 -11.56 -21.99 -3.64
N GLN A 134 -10.30 -22.24 -3.31
CA GLN A 134 -9.92 -23.25 -2.30
C GLN A 134 -10.36 -22.83 -0.90
N GLU A 135 -10.20 -21.55 -0.53
CA GLU A 135 -10.66 -21.02 0.75
C GLU A 135 -12.18 -21.12 0.90
N MET A 136 -12.93 -20.80 -0.16
CA MET A 136 -14.39 -20.93 -0.19
C MET A 136 -14.85 -22.39 -0.07
N LYS A 137 -14.20 -23.32 -0.78
CA LYS A 137 -14.54 -24.76 -0.75
C LYS A 137 -14.23 -25.40 0.60
N SER A 138 -13.09 -25.04 1.20
CA SER A 138 -12.63 -25.62 2.46
C SER A 138 -13.18 -24.92 3.69
N ASN A 139 -13.71 -23.70 3.54
CA ASN A 139 -14.07 -22.78 4.61
C ASN A 139 -12.90 -22.56 5.60
N ARG A 140 -11.67 -22.48 5.06
CA ARG A 140 -10.42 -22.25 5.80
C ARG A 140 -9.55 -21.30 5.01
N LEU A 141 -8.81 -20.44 5.70
CA LEU A 141 -7.80 -19.59 5.07
C LEU A 141 -6.69 -20.45 4.48
N ASP A 142 -6.11 -19.98 3.38
CA ASP A 142 -4.96 -20.61 2.73
C ASP A 142 -3.80 -20.75 3.73
N ALA A 143 -3.10 -21.88 3.70
CA ALA A 143 -2.06 -22.19 4.68
C ALA A 143 -0.89 -21.18 4.66
N ASN A 144 -0.71 -20.45 3.55
CA ASN A 144 0.32 -19.42 3.42
C ASN A 144 -0.18 -18.02 3.82
N PHE A 145 -1.45 -17.88 4.25
CA PHE A 145 -1.98 -16.60 4.71
C PHE A 145 -1.64 -16.35 6.18
N ASP A 146 -0.62 -15.53 6.40
CA ASP A 146 -0.19 -15.10 7.74
C ASP A 146 -0.94 -13.83 8.18
N VAL A 147 -1.98 -14.03 9.01
CA VAL A 147 -2.77 -12.93 9.61
C VAL A 147 -1.91 -12.01 10.47
N THR A 148 -0.84 -12.53 11.08
CA THR A 148 -0.03 -11.76 12.04
C THR A 148 0.64 -10.57 11.37
N VAL A 149 0.99 -10.67 10.08
CA VAL A 149 1.57 -9.55 9.33
C VAL A 149 0.69 -8.31 9.33
N TYR A 150 -0.64 -8.48 9.38
CA TYR A 150 -1.61 -7.39 9.34
C TYR A 150 -2.05 -6.93 10.74
N SER A 151 -2.25 -7.86 11.67
CA SER A 151 -2.61 -7.53 13.05
C SER A 151 -1.49 -6.80 13.79
N ASP A 152 -0.25 -7.00 13.34
CA ASP A 152 0.93 -6.53 14.05
C ASP A 152 1.49 -5.19 13.55
N LEU A 153 0.87 -4.53 12.57
CA LEU A 153 1.34 -3.21 12.11
C LEU A 153 1.11 -2.17 13.21
N HIS A 154 2.08 -1.26 13.36
CA HIS A 154 2.02 -0.19 14.37
C HIS A 154 0.73 0.62 14.26
N CYS A 155 0.43 1.08 13.04
CA CYS A 155 -0.74 1.86 12.70
C CYS A 155 -1.98 0.99 12.37
N SER A 156 -2.11 -0.20 12.95
CA SER A 156 -3.33 -1.02 12.83
C SER A 156 -3.75 -1.63 14.16
N ARG A 157 -2.80 -1.94 15.06
CA ARG A 157 -3.05 -2.56 16.37
C ARG A 157 -4.07 -1.81 17.24
N ASN A 158 -4.03 -0.47 17.22
CA ASN A 158 -4.80 0.38 18.13
C ASN A 158 -5.92 1.17 17.43
N HIS A 159 -6.29 0.80 16.19
CA HIS A 159 -7.34 1.50 15.46
C HIS A 159 -8.72 1.07 15.98
N THR A 160 -9.35 1.94 16.79
CA THR A 160 -10.79 1.88 17.07
C THR A 160 -11.60 2.35 15.87
#